data_AF-A0A945GTA9-F1
#
_entry.id   AF-A0A945GTA9-F1
#
_cell.length_a   1.000
_cell.length_b   1.000
_cell.length_c   1.000
_cell.angle_alpha   90.00
_cell.angle_beta   90.00
_cell.angle_gamma   90.00
#
_symmetry.space_group_name_H-M   'P 1'
#
loop_
_entity.id
_entity.type
_entity.pdbx_description
1 polymer ?
#
loop_
_entity_poly.entity_id
_entity_poly.type
_entity_poly.pdbx_seq_one_letter_code
_entity_poly.pdbx_strand_id
1 'polypeptide(L)'
;MTQHDRMVWHFRVAFVVWMVCLTIGTHLPQDPPVENPTFDSPDKLLHFVFFGILTFLFMCSNWVRNVGFLWLIMTMWAFADESTQDILPLQREISSEDFIAGSLGIFATLCWYGALRPPQLRTVKESVQNTLSSTKNCMAIAATGIVLFCAISTGIWFGSVEFFDKQESDLAMALATIVSIGGALMLLKRMSGVKCDFLKHKKSAVLILLGTILISVAIILKAHTVHVDKWVLAMLVLVIGARCAWAKAL
;
A
#
# COMPACT_ATOMS: atom_id res chain seq x y z
N MET A 1 24.00 -20.48 -8.48
CA MET A 1 23.02 -19.51 -7.95
C MET A 1 21.87 -20.27 -7.30
N THR A 2 21.68 -20.12 -5.99
CA THR A 2 20.62 -20.81 -5.24
C THR A 2 19.23 -20.23 -5.60
N GLN A 3 18.15 -20.90 -5.19
CA GLN A 3 16.79 -20.36 -5.36
C GLN A 3 16.63 -19.02 -4.61
N HIS A 4 17.25 -18.89 -3.44
CA HIS A 4 17.26 -17.66 -2.67
C HIS A 4 17.96 -16.52 -3.43
N ASP A 5 19.13 -16.79 -4.03
CA ASP A 5 19.86 -15.79 -4.81
C ASP A 5 19.04 -15.30 -6.00
N ARG A 6 18.33 -16.20 -6.70
CA ARG A 6 17.45 -15.85 -7.82
C ARG A 6 16.30 -14.97 -7.38
N MET A 7 15.64 -15.31 -6.27
CA MET A 7 14.58 -14.48 -5.69
C MET A 7 15.08 -13.07 -5.38
N VAL A 8 16.23 -12.95 -4.68
CA VAL A 8 16.81 -11.66 -4.33
C VAL A 8 17.15 -10.85 -5.57
N TRP A 9 17.69 -11.48 -6.61
CA TRP A 9 17.94 -10.84 -7.90
C TRP A 9 16.66 -10.29 -8.55
N HIS A 10 15.57 -11.06 -8.58
CA HIS A 10 14.29 -10.58 -9.11
C HIS A 10 13.76 -9.36 -8.35
N PHE A 11 13.88 -9.33 -7.02
CA PHE A 11 13.49 -8.17 -6.23
C PHE A 11 14.36 -6.94 -6.50
N ARG A 12 15.66 -7.10 -6.74
CA ARG A 12 16.56 -6.00 -7.13
C ARG A 12 16.16 -5.41 -8.47
N VAL A 13 15.91 -6.26 -9.47
CA VAL A 13 15.46 -5.81 -10.80
C VAL A 13 14.12 -5.11 -10.69
N ALA A 14 13.15 -5.70 -9.97
CA ALA A 14 11.84 -5.10 -9.75
C ALA A 14 11.94 -3.74 -9.03
N PHE A 15 12.80 -3.63 -8.01
CA PHE A 15 13.07 -2.37 -7.31
C PHE A 15 13.57 -1.29 -8.28
N VAL A 16 14.60 -1.58 -9.08
CA VAL A 16 15.18 -0.60 -10.02
C VAL A 16 14.14 -0.16 -11.06
N VAL A 17 13.40 -1.12 -11.64
CA VAL A 17 12.34 -0.81 -12.61
C VAL A 17 11.26 0.06 -11.96
N TRP A 18 10.80 -0.31 -10.77
CA TRP A 18 9.78 0.45 -10.04
C TRP A 18 10.24 1.86 -9.67
N MET A 19 11.48 2.00 -9.20
CA MET A 19 12.11 3.29 -8.89
C MET A 19 12.14 4.20 -10.12
N VAL A 20 12.57 3.68 -11.27
CA VAL A 20 12.59 4.44 -12.52
C VAL A 20 11.18 4.83 -12.96
N CYS A 21 10.22 3.90 -12.93
CA CYS A 21 8.83 4.20 -13.29
C CYS A 21 8.21 5.23 -12.35
N LEU A 22 8.47 5.14 -11.04
CA LEU A 22 7.98 6.09 -10.05
C LEU A 22 8.56 7.48 -10.31
N THR A 23 9.88 7.60 -10.46
CA THR A 23 10.53 8.88 -10.75
C THR A 23 10.04 9.48 -12.06
N ILE A 24 9.88 8.69 -13.12
CA ILE A 24 9.29 9.20 -14.36
C ILE A 24 7.88 9.71 -14.09
N GLY A 25 7.04 8.96 -13.37
CA GLY A 25 5.67 9.32 -13.07
C GLY A 25 5.53 10.59 -12.23
N THR A 26 6.37 10.77 -11.20
CA THR A 26 6.37 11.98 -10.36
C THR A 26 6.91 13.19 -11.11
N HIS A 27 7.75 12.98 -12.13
CA HIS A 27 8.37 14.04 -12.94
C HIS A 27 7.65 14.30 -14.27
N LEU A 28 6.45 13.75 -14.48
CA LEU A 28 5.62 14.18 -15.61
C LEU A 28 5.12 15.61 -15.35
N PRO A 29 5.03 16.46 -16.40
CA PRO A 29 4.43 17.78 -16.27
C PRO A 29 3.01 17.68 -15.75
N GLN A 30 2.64 18.56 -14.83
CA GLN A 30 1.27 18.61 -14.31
C GLN A 30 0.45 19.58 -15.16
N ASP A 31 -0.72 19.13 -15.60
CA ASP A 31 -1.68 20.00 -16.28
C ASP A 31 -2.18 21.08 -15.30
N PRO A 32 -2.50 22.29 -15.79
CA PRO A 32 -3.10 23.31 -14.96
C PRO A 32 -4.40 22.80 -14.34
N PRO A 33 -4.71 23.20 -13.09
CA PRO A 33 -5.91 22.75 -12.40
C PRO A 33 -7.17 23.08 -13.23
N VAL A 34 -7.96 22.05 -13.53
CA VAL A 34 -9.23 22.19 -14.25
C VAL A 34 -10.32 22.58 -13.26
N GLU A 35 -11.11 23.58 -13.59
CA GLU A 35 -12.26 23.98 -12.78
C GLU A 35 -13.36 22.90 -12.88
N ASN A 36 -13.69 22.26 -11.75
CA ASN A 36 -14.62 21.13 -11.64
C ASN A 36 -14.19 19.85 -12.40
N PRO A 37 -13.12 19.15 -11.94
CA PRO A 37 -12.70 17.91 -12.56
C PRO A 37 -13.80 16.84 -12.43
N THR A 38 -14.01 16.07 -13.49
CA THR A 38 -14.90 14.89 -13.45
C THR A 38 -14.36 13.78 -12.55
N PHE A 39 -13.06 13.78 -12.26
CA PHE A 39 -12.41 12.82 -11.38
C PHE A 39 -11.25 13.49 -10.64
N ASP A 40 -11.34 13.58 -9.32
CA ASP A 40 -10.19 13.93 -8.48
C ASP A 40 -9.28 12.71 -8.37
N SER A 41 -8.09 12.83 -8.96
CA SER A 41 -7.06 11.80 -8.81
C SER A 41 -6.66 11.69 -7.33
N PRO A 42 -6.64 10.48 -6.74
CA PRO A 42 -6.24 10.29 -5.35
C PRO A 42 -4.71 10.32 -5.23
N ASP A 43 -4.11 11.45 -5.63
CA ASP A 43 -2.66 11.63 -5.81
C ASP A 43 -1.86 11.27 -4.55
N LYS A 44 -2.32 11.72 -3.37
CA LYS A 44 -1.68 11.41 -2.09
C LYS A 44 -1.73 9.91 -1.77
N LEU A 45 -2.82 9.23 -2.09
CA LEU A 45 -2.94 7.78 -1.91
C LEU A 45 -1.97 7.04 -2.85
N LEU A 46 -1.77 7.52 -4.07
CA LEU A 46 -0.81 6.94 -5.00
C LEU A 46 0.63 7.08 -4.47
N HIS A 47 1.01 8.25 -3.94
CA HIS A 47 2.30 8.44 -3.28
C HIS A 47 2.49 7.46 -2.12
N PHE A 48 1.50 7.33 -1.23
CA PHE A 48 1.53 6.35 -0.15
C PHE A 48 1.75 4.92 -0.65
N VAL A 49 0.98 4.48 -1.65
CA VAL A 49 1.07 3.11 -2.17
C VAL A 49 2.40 2.88 -2.90
N PHE A 50 2.81 3.79 -3.76
CA PHE A 50 3.99 3.61 -4.62
C PHE A 50 5.30 3.65 -3.85
N PHE A 51 5.45 4.57 -2.88
CA PHE A 51 6.61 4.58 -1.99
C PHE A 51 6.61 3.39 -1.03
N GLY A 52 5.43 2.89 -0.63
CA GLY A 52 5.30 1.64 0.10
C GLY A 52 5.78 0.43 -0.71
N ILE A 53 5.35 0.28 -1.96
CA ILE A 53 5.82 -0.77 -2.89
C ILE A 53 7.34 -0.66 -3.10
N LEU A 54 7.85 0.54 -3.36
CA LEU A 54 9.28 0.77 -3.55
C LEU A 54 10.09 0.30 -2.32
N THR A 55 9.62 0.66 -1.12
CA THR A 55 10.22 0.23 0.16
C THR A 55 10.17 -1.28 0.33
N PHE A 56 9.05 -1.91 -0.02
CA PHE A 56 8.87 -3.36 0.06
C PHE A 56 9.89 -4.09 -0.85
N LEU A 57 10.04 -3.61 -2.08
CA LEU A 57 11.00 -4.16 -3.04
C LEU A 57 12.44 -3.96 -2.56
N PHE A 58 12.79 -2.76 -2.05
CA PHE A 58 14.12 -2.48 -1.51
C PHE A 58 14.46 -3.38 -0.33
N MET A 59 13.49 -3.60 0.56
CA MET A 59 13.62 -4.51 1.69
C MET A 59 13.83 -5.96 1.25
N CYS A 60 13.07 -6.44 0.26
CA CYS A 60 13.20 -7.80 -0.26
C CYS A 60 14.49 -8.01 -1.08
N SER A 61 15.09 -6.93 -1.58
CA SER A 61 16.39 -6.93 -2.29
C SER A 61 17.60 -7.30 -1.41
N ASN A 62 17.42 -7.22 -0.08
CA ASN A 62 18.43 -7.50 0.95
C ASN A 62 19.74 -6.70 0.78
N TRP A 63 19.70 -5.54 0.10
CA TRP A 63 20.85 -4.61 0.04
C TRP A 63 21.12 -3.96 1.41
N VAL A 64 20.07 -3.60 2.14
CA VAL A 64 20.15 -3.02 3.48
C VAL A 64 19.36 -3.88 4.47
N ARG A 65 20.04 -4.40 5.50
CA ARG A 65 19.42 -5.24 6.55
C ARG A 65 18.94 -4.46 7.76
N ASN A 66 19.53 -3.30 8.01
CA ASN A 66 19.14 -2.44 9.12
C ASN A 66 17.87 -1.67 8.74
N VAL A 67 16.77 -1.94 9.44
CA VAL A 67 15.45 -1.33 9.16
C VAL A 67 15.46 0.19 9.34
N GLY A 68 16.20 0.71 10.33
CA GLY A 68 16.31 2.15 10.55
C GLY A 68 17.08 2.84 9.42
N PHE A 69 18.16 2.21 8.94
CA PHE A 69 18.91 2.74 7.81
C PHE A 69 18.12 2.65 6.49
N LEU A 70 17.33 1.57 6.32
CA LEU A 70 16.40 1.44 5.19
C LEU A 70 15.36 2.56 5.20
N TRP A 71 14.73 2.80 6.36
CA TRP A 71 13.80 3.91 6.54
C TRP A 71 14.44 5.25 6.17
N LEU A 72 15.64 5.53 6.68
CA LEU A 72 16.37 6.77 6.39
C LEU A 72 16.62 6.93 4.88
N ILE A 73 17.13 5.90 4.20
CA ILE A 73 17.40 5.96 2.75
C ILE A 73 16.11 6.23 1.98
N MET A 74 15.03 5.52 2.29
CA MET A 74 13.77 5.66 1.56
C MET A 74 13.11 7.02 1.80
N THR A 75 13.16 7.54 3.02
CA THR A 75 12.63 8.87 3.35
C THR A 75 13.47 9.97 2.69
N MET A 76 14.80 9.83 2.69
CA MET A 76 15.68 10.76 1.96
C MET A 76 15.43 10.71 0.46
N TRP A 77 15.14 9.53 -0.09
CA TRP A 77 14.75 9.39 -1.50
C TRP A 77 13.42 10.09 -1.78
N ALA A 78 12.40 9.92 -0.95
CA ALA A 78 11.13 10.63 -1.10
C ALA A 78 11.30 12.16 -1.03
N PHE A 79 12.13 12.65 -0.11
CA PHE A 79 12.47 14.06 -0.04
C PHE A 79 13.19 14.56 -1.30
N ALA A 80 14.15 13.78 -1.81
CA ALA A 80 14.88 14.13 -3.02
C ALA A 80 13.96 14.15 -4.24
N ASP A 81 13.08 13.17 -4.40
CA ASP A 81 12.13 13.07 -5.51
C ASP A 81 11.17 14.28 -5.53
N GLU A 82 10.67 14.72 -4.38
CA GLU A 82 9.86 15.94 -4.25
C GLU A 82 10.67 17.21 -4.53
N SER A 83 11.89 17.30 -3.99
CA SER A 83 12.74 18.47 -4.20
C SER A 83 13.15 18.64 -5.67
N THR A 84 13.34 17.54 -6.40
CA THR A 84 13.70 17.59 -7.83
C THR A 84 12.53 17.99 -8.72
N GLN A 85 11.28 17.76 -8.29
CA GLN A 85 10.10 18.24 -9.01
C GLN A 85 10.05 19.78 -9.07
N ASP A 86 10.40 20.46 -7.96
CA ASP A 86 10.46 21.92 -7.86
C ASP A 86 11.63 22.54 -8.63
N ILE A 87 12.78 21.86 -8.65
CA ILE A 87 13.99 22.33 -9.35
C ILE A 87 13.81 22.26 -10.87
N LEU A 88 13.10 21.25 -11.37
CA LEU A 88 12.88 21.07 -12.80
C LEU A 88 11.69 21.93 -13.26
N PRO A 89 11.70 22.44 -14.51
CA PRO A 89 10.64 23.31 -15.03
C PRO A 89 9.37 22.51 -15.39
N LEU A 90 8.82 21.78 -14.43
CA LEU A 90 7.69 20.86 -14.58
C LEU A 90 6.34 21.49 -14.22
N GLN A 91 6.34 22.77 -13.84
CA GLN A 91 5.15 23.47 -13.30
C GLN A 91 4.59 22.78 -12.05
N ARG A 92 5.47 22.15 -11.26
CA ARG A 92 5.14 21.53 -9.97
C ARG A 92 5.89 22.23 -8.86
N GLU A 93 5.17 22.57 -7.80
CA GLU A 93 5.76 23.07 -6.56
C GLU A 93 5.98 21.89 -5.60
N ILE A 94 6.97 22.02 -4.72
CA ILE A 94 7.20 21.03 -3.66
C ILE A 94 5.94 20.81 -2.82
N SER A 95 5.45 19.57 -2.75
CA SER A 95 4.26 19.24 -1.96
C SER A 95 4.63 18.54 -0.66
N SER A 96 4.52 19.28 0.45
CA SER A 96 4.69 18.66 1.78
C SER A 96 3.72 17.50 2.03
N GLU A 97 2.54 17.53 1.41
CA GLU A 97 1.54 16.47 1.53
C GLU A 97 1.96 15.20 0.79
N ASP A 98 2.58 15.30 -0.39
CA ASP A 98 3.11 14.14 -1.12
C ASP A 98 4.28 13.51 -0.40
N PHE A 99 5.18 14.35 0.12
CA PHE A 99 6.28 13.88 0.97
C PHE A 99 5.77 13.13 2.21
N ILE A 100 4.77 13.68 2.91
CA ILE A 100 4.16 13.03 4.08
C ILE A 100 3.50 11.72 3.67
N ALA A 101 2.71 11.71 2.59
CA ALA A 101 2.03 10.52 2.11
C ALA A 101 3.01 9.40 1.74
N GLY A 102 4.07 9.73 0.99
CA GLY A 102 5.15 8.80 0.64
C GLY A 102 5.87 8.26 1.89
N SER A 103 6.20 9.15 2.84
CA SER A 103 6.82 8.78 4.12
C SER A 103 5.96 7.84 4.97
N LEU A 104 4.65 8.05 4.99
CA LEU A 104 3.70 7.17 5.66
C LEU A 104 3.58 5.81 4.97
N GLY A 105 3.68 5.76 3.63
CA GLY A 105 3.76 4.52 2.86
C GLY A 105 5.01 3.68 3.16
N ILE A 106 6.17 4.34 3.26
CA ILE A 106 7.44 3.75 3.70
C ILE A 106 7.26 3.16 5.10
N PHE A 107 6.74 3.97 6.04
CA PHE A 107 6.52 3.55 7.42
C PHE A 107 5.56 2.36 7.53
N ALA A 108 4.45 2.39 6.81
CA ALA A 108 3.46 1.33 6.77
C ALA A 108 4.08 -0.02 6.35
N THR A 109 4.91 0.01 5.31
CA THR A 109 5.62 -1.18 4.83
C THR A 109 6.57 -1.74 5.88
N LEU A 110 7.28 -0.88 6.61
CA LEU A 110 8.17 -1.30 7.69
C LEU A 110 7.42 -1.85 8.90
N CYS A 111 6.26 -1.29 9.24
CA CYS A 111 5.36 -1.85 10.26
C CYS A 111 4.96 -3.28 9.89
N TRP A 112 4.57 -3.50 8.64
CA TRP A 112 4.21 -4.83 8.14
C TRP A 112 5.39 -5.81 8.24
N TYR A 113 6.59 -5.39 7.82
CA TYR A 113 7.79 -6.22 7.94
C TYR A 113 8.12 -6.58 9.39
N GLY A 114 8.00 -5.62 10.29
CA GLY A 114 8.17 -5.81 11.72
C GLY A 114 7.17 -6.82 12.30
N ALA A 115 5.96 -6.90 11.77
CA ALA A 115 4.94 -7.88 12.18
C ALA A 115 5.35 -9.34 11.88
N LEU A 116 6.11 -9.55 10.80
CA LEU A 116 6.57 -10.87 10.36
C LEU A 116 7.95 -11.27 10.90
N ARG A 117 8.58 -10.44 11.74
CA ARG A 117 9.90 -10.71 12.33
C ARG A 117 9.93 -11.82 13.39
N PRO A 118 8.90 -12.04 14.22
CA PRO A 118 8.94 -13.05 15.28
C PRO A 118 9.29 -14.46 14.76
N PRO A 119 10.11 -15.25 15.48
CA PRO A 119 10.60 -16.55 15.01
C PRO A 119 9.49 -17.54 14.63
N GLN A 120 8.35 -17.48 15.33
CA GLN A 120 7.20 -18.35 15.09
C GLN A 120 6.60 -18.17 13.69
N LEU A 121 6.85 -17.02 13.06
CA LEU A 121 6.28 -16.65 11.76
C LEU A 121 7.27 -16.78 10.61
N ARG A 122 8.46 -17.31 10.89
CA ARG A 122 9.50 -17.48 9.88
C ARG A 122 9.01 -18.33 8.70
N THR A 123 8.29 -19.40 8.96
CA THR A 123 7.73 -20.28 7.92
C THR A 123 6.67 -19.57 7.07
N VAL A 124 5.81 -18.75 7.69
CA VAL A 124 4.82 -17.91 6.98
C VAL A 124 5.54 -16.88 6.10
N LYS A 125 6.54 -16.19 6.66
CA LYS A 125 7.34 -15.21 5.94
C LYS A 125 8.05 -15.83 4.73
N GLU A 126 8.76 -16.94 4.94
CA GLU A 126 9.48 -17.65 3.87
C GLU A 126 8.51 -18.15 2.79
N SER A 127 7.34 -18.67 3.17
CA SER A 127 6.32 -19.12 2.22
C SER A 127 5.72 -17.97 1.39
N VAL A 128 5.39 -16.84 2.03
CA VAL A 128 4.92 -15.64 1.33
C VAL A 128 5.98 -15.10 0.39
N GLN A 129 7.24 -14.99 0.84
CA GLN A 129 8.35 -14.52 0.01
C GLN A 129 8.60 -15.44 -1.19
N ASN A 130 8.62 -16.75 -0.98
CA ASN A 130 8.75 -17.73 -2.06
C ASN A 130 7.60 -17.60 -3.07
N THR A 131 6.38 -17.39 -2.59
CA THR A 131 5.21 -17.18 -3.46
C THR A 131 5.34 -15.91 -4.29
N LEU A 132 5.72 -14.80 -3.67
CA LEU A 132 5.88 -13.50 -4.34
C LEU A 132 7.08 -13.46 -5.28
N SER A 133 8.08 -14.31 -5.06
CA SER A 133 9.25 -14.44 -5.95
C SER A 133 8.90 -14.99 -7.34
N SER A 134 7.79 -15.71 -7.46
CA SER A 134 7.31 -16.22 -8.74
C SER A 134 6.57 -15.11 -9.48
N THR A 135 7.11 -14.69 -10.64
CA THR A 135 6.47 -13.67 -11.49
C THR A 135 5.03 -14.05 -11.84
N LYS A 136 4.74 -15.34 -12.09
CA LYS A 136 3.39 -15.82 -12.38
C LYS A 136 2.44 -15.57 -11.21
N ASN A 137 2.89 -15.85 -9.98
CA ASN A 137 2.07 -15.65 -8.79
C ASN A 137 1.88 -14.17 -8.48
N CYS A 138 2.95 -13.38 -8.60
CA CYS A 138 2.90 -11.93 -8.42
C CYS A 138 1.90 -11.30 -9.41
N MET A 139 1.97 -11.66 -10.70
CA MET A 139 1.02 -11.20 -11.72
C MET A 139 -0.41 -11.64 -11.40
N ALA A 140 -0.62 -12.89 -10.97
CA ALA A 140 -1.96 -13.37 -10.63
C ALA A 140 -2.57 -12.62 -9.44
N ILE A 141 -1.77 -12.35 -8.40
CA ILE A 141 -2.20 -11.58 -7.22
C ILE A 141 -2.51 -10.13 -7.62
N ALA A 142 -1.62 -9.49 -8.37
CA ALA A 142 -1.83 -8.13 -8.86
C ALA A 142 -3.07 -8.02 -9.76
N ALA A 143 -3.22 -8.91 -10.74
CA ALA A 143 -4.37 -8.95 -11.63
C ALA A 143 -5.67 -9.17 -10.85
N THR A 144 -5.67 -10.04 -9.85
CA THR A 144 -6.85 -10.26 -8.99
C THR A 144 -7.22 -8.98 -8.23
N GLY A 145 -6.24 -8.30 -7.64
CA GLY A 145 -6.46 -7.03 -6.95
C GLY A 145 -7.05 -5.96 -7.89
N ILE A 146 -6.44 -5.78 -9.06
CA ILE A 146 -6.88 -4.79 -10.06
C ILE A 146 -8.29 -5.09 -10.56
N VAL A 147 -8.56 -6.32 -10.98
CA VAL A 147 -9.87 -6.72 -11.51
C VAL A 147 -10.97 -6.54 -10.46
N LEU A 148 -10.73 -6.99 -9.22
CA LEU A 148 -11.69 -6.80 -8.14
C LEU A 148 -11.91 -5.32 -7.84
N PHE A 149 -10.83 -4.52 -7.77
CA PHE A 149 -10.94 -3.09 -7.53
C PHE A 149 -11.79 -2.42 -8.61
N CYS A 150 -11.44 -2.58 -9.88
CA CYS A 150 -12.16 -1.96 -11.00
C CYS A 150 -13.61 -2.41 -11.07
N ALA A 151 -13.90 -3.70 -10.90
CA ALA A 151 -15.26 -4.22 -10.97
C ALA A 151 -16.14 -3.65 -9.84
N ILE A 152 -15.63 -3.64 -8.60
CA ILE A 152 -16.37 -3.17 -7.44
C ILE A 152 -16.52 -1.65 -7.45
N SER A 153 -15.44 -0.90 -7.76
CA SER A 153 -15.51 0.57 -7.82
C SER A 153 -16.48 1.03 -8.90
N THR A 154 -16.41 0.46 -10.10
CA THR A 154 -17.31 0.77 -11.21
C THR A 154 -18.76 0.43 -10.87
N GLY A 155 -19.00 -0.76 -10.33
CA GLY A 155 -20.35 -1.21 -9.96
C GLY A 155 -21.00 -0.33 -8.90
N ILE A 156 -20.26 0.01 -7.84
CA ILE A 156 -20.78 0.89 -6.77
C ILE A 156 -20.94 2.32 -7.26
N TRP A 157 -19.99 2.83 -8.06
CA TRP A 157 -20.06 4.18 -8.60
C TRP A 157 -21.29 4.38 -9.49
N PHE A 158 -21.54 3.48 -10.45
CA PHE A 158 -22.77 3.53 -11.26
C PHE A 158 -24.03 3.30 -10.43
N GLY A 159 -24.01 2.32 -9.52
CA GLY A 159 -25.15 2.02 -8.65
C GLY A 159 -25.50 3.18 -7.72
N SER A 160 -24.52 3.97 -7.28
CA SER A 160 -24.75 5.07 -6.34
C SER A 160 -25.67 6.15 -6.89
N VAL A 161 -25.68 6.36 -8.21
CA VAL A 161 -26.61 7.30 -8.86
C VAL A 161 -28.06 6.87 -8.64
N GLU A 162 -28.35 5.58 -8.73
CA GLU A 162 -29.70 5.04 -8.56
C GLU A 162 -30.17 5.11 -7.09
N PHE A 163 -29.26 4.94 -6.13
CA PHE A 163 -29.61 4.87 -4.70
C PHE A 163 -29.53 6.20 -3.96
N PHE A 164 -28.68 7.12 -4.41
CA PHE A 164 -28.35 8.35 -3.69
C PHE A 164 -28.53 9.62 -4.53
N ASP A 165 -29.02 9.51 -5.78
CA ASP A 165 -29.17 10.59 -6.75
C ASP A 165 -27.85 11.33 -7.07
N LYS A 166 -26.71 10.76 -6.71
CA LYS A 166 -25.37 11.31 -6.94
C LYS A 166 -24.31 10.22 -6.95
N GLN A 167 -23.19 10.51 -7.59
CA GLN A 167 -22.04 9.61 -7.60
C GLN A 167 -21.28 9.67 -6.28
N GLU A 168 -21.10 8.51 -5.64
CA GLU A 168 -20.38 8.36 -4.38
C GLU A 168 -19.00 7.71 -4.62
N SER A 169 -18.08 8.48 -5.20
CA SER A 169 -16.72 8.02 -5.53
C SER A 169 -15.95 7.51 -4.31
N ASP A 170 -16.06 8.21 -3.18
CA ASP A 170 -15.36 7.84 -1.95
C ASP A 170 -15.82 6.47 -1.43
N LEU A 171 -17.13 6.25 -1.38
CA LEU A 171 -17.69 4.97 -0.93
C LEU A 171 -17.30 3.83 -1.87
N ALA A 172 -17.38 4.08 -3.18
CA ALA A 172 -17.01 3.11 -4.21
C ALA A 172 -15.54 2.70 -4.08
N MET A 173 -14.62 3.66 -3.94
CA MET A 173 -13.19 3.40 -3.78
C MET A 173 -12.89 2.68 -2.45
N ALA A 174 -13.58 3.00 -1.36
CA ALA A 174 -13.33 2.41 -0.05
C ALA A 174 -13.67 0.93 -0.06
N LEU A 175 -14.86 0.61 -0.54
CA LEU A 175 -15.34 -0.77 -0.63
C LEU A 175 -14.52 -1.57 -1.64
N ALA A 176 -14.18 -0.98 -2.80
CA ALA A 176 -13.31 -1.60 -3.78
C ALA A 176 -11.93 -1.94 -3.21
N THR A 177 -11.33 -1.03 -2.44
CA THR A 177 -10.02 -1.23 -1.78
C THR A 177 -10.07 -2.38 -0.77
N ILE A 178 -11.10 -2.41 0.08
CA ILE A 178 -11.25 -3.46 1.11
C ILE A 178 -11.41 -4.82 0.44
N VAL A 179 -12.30 -4.92 -0.57
CA VAL A 179 -12.57 -6.17 -1.28
C VAL A 179 -11.36 -6.63 -2.09
N SER A 180 -10.67 -5.72 -2.78
CA SER A 180 -9.48 -6.06 -3.58
C SER A 180 -8.31 -6.55 -2.73
N ILE A 181 -8.02 -5.87 -1.61
CA ILE A 181 -7.00 -6.30 -0.65
C ILE A 181 -7.38 -7.66 -0.07
N GLY A 182 -8.64 -7.84 0.36
CA GLY A 182 -9.14 -9.11 0.88
C GLY A 182 -8.97 -10.26 -0.13
N GLY A 183 -9.38 -10.04 -1.38
CA GLY A 183 -9.25 -11.02 -2.45
C GLY A 183 -7.79 -11.37 -2.79
N ALA A 184 -6.92 -10.37 -2.90
CA ALA A 184 -5.49 -10.55 -3.15
C ALA A 184 -4.81 -11.34 -2.01
N LEU A 185 -5.14 -11.03 -0.76
CA LEU A 185 -4.62 -11.76 0.41
C LEU A 185 -5.14 -13.20 0.49
N MET A 186 -6.41 -13.44 0.15
CA MET A 186 -6.98 -14.78 0.08
C MET A 186 -6.29 -15.63 -1.00
N LEU A 187 -6.01 -15.04 -2.17
CA LEU A 187 -5.27 -15.71 -3.23
C LEU A 187 -3.82 -16.00 -2.79
N LEU A 188 -3.13 -15.01 -2.21
CA LEU A 188 -1.78 -15.19 -1.67
C LEU A 188 -1.73 -16.32 -0.64
N LYS A 189 -2.69 -16.37 0.30
CA LYS A 189 -2.80 -17.46 1.28
C LYS A 189 -2.96 -18.81 0.59
N ARG A 190 -3.83 -18.91 -0.42
CA ARG A 190 -4.05 -20.15 -1.18
C ARG A 190 -2.77 -20.61 -1.90
N MET A 191 -2.07 -19.68 -2.57
CA MET A 191 -0.88 -20.00 -3.37
C MET A 191 0.34 -20.32 -2.50
N SER A 192 0.47 -19.67 -1.35
CA SER A 192 1.55 -19.91 -0.40
C SER A 192 1.39 -21.22 0.38
N GLY A 193 0.21 -21.83 0.36
CA GLY A 193 -0.05 -23.05 1.14
C GLY A 193 0.13 -22.84 2.65
N VAL A 194 0.11 -21.58 3.10
CA VAL A 194 0.21 -21.25 4.53
C VAL A 194 -0.99 -21.87 5.22
N LYS A 195 -0.73 -22.91 6.01
CA LYS A 195 -1.70 -23.48 6.94
C LYS A 195 -1.85 -22.48 8.07
N CYS A 196 -2.87 -21.64 7.92
CA CYS A 196 -3.30 -20.75 8.97
C CYS A 196 -3.95 -21.58 10.08
N ASP A 197 -3.18 -22.11 11.04
CA ASP A 197 -3.70 -22.53 12.35
C ASP A 197 -4.06 -21.29 13.20
N PHE A 198 -4.77 -20.34 12.57
CA PHE A 198 -5.18 -19.04 13.11
C PHE A 198 -6.23 -19.18 14.22
N LEU A 199 -6.79 -20.39 14.40
CA LEU A 199 -7.86 -20.66 15.37
C LEU A 199 -7.41 -20.57 16.84
N LYS A 200 -6.11 -20.36 17.11
CA LYS A 200 -5.62 -20.01 18.46
C LYS A 200 -5.45 -18.52 18.71
N HIS A 201 -5.77 -17.64 17.75
CA HIS A 201 -5.64 -16.20 17.98
C HIS A 201 -6.75 -15.68 18.91
N LYS A 202 -6.30 -14.97 19.95
CA LYS A 202 -7.14 -14.42 21.01
C LYS A 202 -8.22 -13.51 20.42
N LYS A 203 -9.45 -13.58 20.97
CA LYS A 203 -10.58 -12.68 20.66
C LYS A 203 -10.18 -11.18 20.59
N SER A 204 -9.14 -10.79 21.33
CA SER A 204 -8.55 -9.45 21.33
C SER A 204 -7.99 -8.99 19.97
N ALA A 205 -7.41 -9.88 19.15
CA ALA A 205 -6.86 -9.49 17.86
C ALA A 205 -7.96 -9.14 16.85
N VAL A 206 -9.04 -9.94 16.84
CA VAL A 206 -10.22 -9.69 15.99
C VAL A 206 -10.89 -8.36 16.35
N LEU A 207 -11.03 -8.07 17.65
CA LEU A 207 -11.62 -6.82 18.13
C LEU A 207 -10.80 -5.60 17.67
N ILE A 208 -9.47 -5.68 17.73
CA ILE A 208 -8.59 -4.58 17.28
C ILE A 208 -8.74 -4.37 15.78
N LEU A 209 -8.73 -5.44 14.98
CA LEU A 209 -8.90 -5.33 13.52
C LEU A 209 -10.24 -4.70 13.16
N LEU A 210 -11.34 -5.18 13.74
CA LEU A 210 -12.67 -4.62 13.53
C LEU A 210 -12.73 -3.15 13.93
N GLY A 211 -12.20 -2.81 15.11
CA GLY A 211 -12.13 -1.42 15.57
C GLY A 211 -11.35 -0.53 14.61
N THR A 212 -10.21 -0.99 14.11
CA THR A 212 -9.39 -0.20 13.16
C THR A 212 -10.06 -0.05 11.80
N ILE A 213 -10.75 -1.07 11.30
CA ILE A 213 -11.56 -0.97 10.06
C ILE A 213 -12.66 0.08 10.24
N LEU A 214 -13.39 0.04 11.35
CA LEU A 214 -14.45 1.00 11.62
C LEU A 214 -13.93 2.44 11.73
N ILE A 215 -12.79 2.64 12.41
CA ILE A 215 -12.15 3.96 12.52
C ILE A 215 -11.69 4.45 11.14
N SER A 216 -11.06 3.60 10.34
CA SER A 216 -10.61 3.97 9.00
C SER A 216 -11.76 4.35 8.07
N VAL A 217 -12.88 3.61 8.11
CA VAL A 217 -14.10 3.97 7.37
C VAL A 217 -14.66 5.31 7.88
N ALA A 218 -14.70 5.52 9.20
CA ALA A 218 -15.16 6.79 9.76
C ALA A 218 -14.29 7.98 9.34
N ILE A 219 -12.96 7.80 9.25
CA ILE A 219 -12.03 8.82 8.75
C ILE A 219 -12.35 9.16 7.30
N ILE A 220 -12.49 8.17 6.42
CA ILE A 220 -12.81 8.41 5.00
C ILE A 220 -14.12 9.19 4.84
N LEU A 221 -15.12 8.88 5.67
CA LEU A 221 -16.46 9.48 5.56
C LEU A 221 -16.61 10.84 6.26
N LYS A 222 -15.83 11.12 7.31
CA LYS A 222 -16.05 12.30 8.17
C LYS A 222 -14.86 13.25 8.32
N ALA A 223 -13.65 12.83 7.93
CA ALA A 223 -12.49 13.70 8.04
C ALA A 223 -12.54 14.76 6.92
N HIS A 224 -12.75 16.01 7.33
CA HIS A 224 -12.57 17.20 6.49
C HIS A 224 -11.19 17.85 6.72
N THR A 225 -10.20 17.08 7.20
CA THR A 225 -8.95 17.64 7.72
C THR A 225 -8.10 18.31 6.64
N VAL A 226 -7.51 19.44 7.01
CA VAL A 226 -6.94 20.47 6.10
C VAL A 226 -5.49 20.17 5.64
N HIS A 227 -4.84 19.10 6.11
CA HIS A 227 -3.39 18.91 5.87
C HIS A 227 -2.93 17.49 5.52
N VAL A 228 -3.75 16.47 5.72
CA VAL A 228 -3.40 15.09 5.36
C VAL A 228 -4.63 14.46 4.74
N ASP A 229 -4.43 13.90 3.56
CA ASP A 229 -5.48 13.19 2.84
C ASP A 229 -6.10 12.08 3.70
N LYS A 230 -7.43 12.04 3.71
CA LYS A 230 -8.22 11.12 4.54
C LYS A 230 -7.93 9.66 4.24
N TRP A 231 -7.58 9.31 2.99
CA TRP A 231 -7.22 7.96 2.60
C TRP A 231 -5.89 7.54 3.17
N VAL A 232 -4.89 8.42 3.11
CA VAL A 232 -3.57 8.20 3.71
C VAL A 232 -3.70 7.92 5.20
N LEU A 233 -4.49 8.74 5.92
CA LEU A 233 -4.72 8.54 7.35
C LEU A 233 -5.47 7.24 7.64
N ALA A 234 -6.52 6.94 6.88
CA ALA A 234 -7.28 5.71 7.03
C ALA A 234 -6.43 4.45 6.81
N MET A 235 -5.56 4.46 5.80
CA MET A 235 -4.62 3.36 5.54
C MET A 235 -3.58 3.21 6.63
N LEU A 236 -3.04 4.33 7.15
CA LEU A 236 -2.12 4.30 8.28
C LEU A 236 -2.75 3.65 9.52
N VAL A 237 -4.00 4.01 9.84
CA VAL A 237 -4.76 3.40 10.94
C VAL A 237 -4.94 1.89 10.73
N LEU A 238 -5.27 1.45 9.51
CA LEU A 238 -5.39 0.02 9.20
C LEU A 238 -4.07 -0.72 9.43
N VAL A 239 -2.95 -0.15 8.98
CA VAL A 239 -1.64 -0.80 9.08
C VAL A 239 -1.16 -0.88 10.53
N ILE A 240 -1.27 0.21 11.29
CA ILE A 240 -0.93 0.23 12.72
C ILE A 240 -1.85 -0.72 13.48
N GLY A 241 -3.16 -0.67 13.20
CA GLY A 241 -4.17 -1.56 13.76
C GLY A 241 -3.84 -3.03 13.55
N ALA A 242 -3.53 -3.40 12.31
CA ALA A 242 -3.10 -4.74 11.94
C ALA A 242 -1.82 -5.15 12.67
N ARG A 243 -0.84 -4.25 12.76
CA ARG A 243 0.41 -4.51 13.49
C ARG A 243 0.16 -4.78 14.99
N CYS A 244 -0.71 -3.99 15.62
CA CYS A 244 -1.08 -4.13 17.03
C CYS A 244 -1.89 -5.40 17.28
N ALA A 245 -2.86 -5.71 16.41
CA ALA A 245 -3.63 -6.95 16.48
C ALA A 245 -2.70 -8.17 16.41
N TRP A 246 -1.75 -8.13 15.49
CA TRP A 246 -0.76 -9.18 15.30
C TRP A 246 0.19 -9.33 16.49
N ALA A 247 0.64 -8.22 17.08
CA ALA A 247 1.47 -8.24 18.29
C ALA A 247 0.77 -8.89 19.49
N LYS A 248 -0.56 -8.76 19.60
CA LYS A 248 -1.35 -9.40 20.67
C LYS A 248 -1.73 -10.85 20.37
N ALA A 249 -1.66 -11.26 19.11
CA ALA A 249 -2.05 -12.58 18.64
C ALA A 249 -0.96 -13.64 18.91
N LEU A 250 0.30 -13.20 18.99
CA LEU A 250 1.47 -13.96 19.42
C LEU A 250 1.59 -14.00 20.95
#